data_AF-A0ABD5NH38-F1
#
_entry.id   AF-A0ABD5NH38-F1
#
_cell.length_a   1.000
_cell.length_b   1.000
_cell.length_c   1.000
_cell.angle_alpha   90.00
_cell.angle_beta   90.00
_cell.angle_gamma   90.00
#
_symmetry.space_group_name_H-M   'P 1'
#
loop_
_entity.id
_entity.type
_entity.pdbx_description
1 polymer ?
#
loop_
_entity_poly.entity_id
_entity_poly.type
_entity_poly.pdbx_seq_one_letter_code
_entity_poly.pdbx_strand_id
1 'polypeptide(L)' 'MPTCNRCGGEFEAGDLVRHERQGMHYVHCPDCGCHLGTYNEHAR' A
#
# COMPACT_ATOMS: atom_id res chain seq x y z
N MET A 1 7.80 3.17 8.96
CA MET A 1 7.92 2.98 7.51
C MET A 1 7.50 1.54 7.22
N PRO A 2 6.46 1.30 6.40
CA PRO A 2 6.10 -0.06 6.01
C PRO A 2 7.23 -0.71 5.21
N THR A 3 7.63 -1.89 5.67
CA THR A 3 8.58 -2.76 4.97
C THR A 3 7.81 -3.71 4.06
N CYS A 4 8.26 -3.84 2.82
CA CYS A 4 7.72 -4.84 1.91
C CYS A 4 8.31 -6.22 2.23
N ASN A 5 7.46 -7.18 2.59
CA ASN A 5 7.89 -8.55 2.87
C ASN A 5 8.44 -9.31 1.63
N ARG A 6 8.27 -8.76 0.42
CA ARG A 6 8.71 -9.40 -0.83
C ARG A 6 10.08 -8.92 -1.29
N CYS A 7 10.28 -7.62 -1.41
CA CYS A 7 11.57 -7.05 -1.84
C CYS A 7 12.46 -6.61 -0.66
N GLY A 8 11.92 -6.57 0.57
CA GLY A 8 12.65 -6.09 1.75
C GLY A 8 12.81 -4.57 1.81
N GLY A 9 12.26 -3.82 0.84
CA GLY A 9 12.35 -2.36 0.81
C GLY A 9 11.52 -1.71 1.91
N GLU A 10 12.07 -0.65 2.52
CA GLU A 10 11.35 0.23 3.43
C GLU A 10 10.90 1.48 2.68
N PHE A 11 9.61 1.79 2.79
CA PHE A 11 9.01 2.94 2.11
C PHE A 11 8.31 3.82 3.12
N GLU A 12 8.29 5.13 2.85
CA GLU A 12 7.40 6.01 3.59
C GLU A 12 5.96 5.78 3.13
N ALA A 13 5.00 6.11 4.00
CA ALA A 13 3.60 6.02 3.62
C ALA A 13 3.31 6.87 2.37
N GLY A 14 3.98 8.02 2.19
CA GLY A 14 3.82 8.89 1.02
C GLY A 14 4.15 8.20 -0.31
N ASP A 15 5.18 7.36 -0.33
CA ASP A 15 5.72 6.73 -1.55
C ASP A 15 4.99 5.45 -1.97
N LEU A 16 4.09 4.94 -1.13
CA LEU A 16 3.33 3.73 -1.45
C LEU A 16 2.33 4.00 -2.56
N VAL A 17 2.25 3.06 -3.49
CA VAL A 17 1.26 3.10 -4.57
C VAL A 17 -0.10 2.75 -3.97
N ARG A 18 -1.00 3.73 -3.96
CA ARG A 18 -2.38 3.58 -3.52
C ARG A 18 -3.28 3.59 -4.73
N HIS A 19 -4.14 2.60 -4.86
CA HIS A 19 -5.24 2.66 -5.82
C HIS A 19 -6.56 2.34 -5.16
N GLU A 20 -7.61 3.02 -5.61
CA GLU A 20 -8.96 2.81 -5.13
C GLU A 20 -9.71 1.87 -6.09
N ARG A 21 -10.44 0.92 -5.52
CA ARG A 21 -11.37 0.07 -6.26
C ARG A 21 -12.59 -0.18 -5.41
N GLN A 22 -13.77 0.26 -5.88
CA GLN A 22 -15.05 0.09 -5.19
C GLN A 22 -15.05 0.66 -3.75
N GLY A 23 -14.41 1.82 -3.53
CA GLY A 23 -14.32 2.45 -2.19
C GLY A 23 -13.33 1.77 -1.22
N MET A 24 -12.50 0.85 -1.72
CA MET A 24 -11.39 0.26 -0.98
C MET A 24 -10.07 0.76 -1.56
N HIS A 25 -9.19 1.27 -0.70
CA HIS A 25 -7.81 1.62 -1.04
C HIS A 25 -6.92 0.41 -0.85
N TYR A 26 -6.23 0.04 -1.91
CA TYR A 26 -5.21 -1.00 -1.90
C TYR A 26 -3.85 -0.34 -1.96
N VAL A 27 -2.98 -0.77 -1.05
CA VAL A 27 -1.62 -0.26 -0.89
C VAL A 27 -0.66 -1.29 -1.47
N HIS A 28 0.19 -0.86 -2.39
CA HIS A 28 1.17 -1.69 -3.06
C HIS A 28 2.57 -1.11 -2.91
N CYS A 29 3.56 -1.99 -2.90
CA CYS A 29 4.96 -1.60 -2.98
C CYS A 29 5.27 -1.02 -4.37
N PRO A 30 5.94 0.14 -4.46
CA PRO A 30 6.26 0.77 -5.75
C PRO A 30 7.25 -0.05 -6.59
N ASP A 31 8.20 -0.74 -5.96
CA ASP A 31 9.24 -1.46 -6.68
C ASP A 31 8.81 -2.84 -7.20
N CYS A 32 8.06 -3.60 -6.39
CA CYS A 32 7.72 -4.99 -6.72
C CYS A 32 6.23 -5.25 -6.94
N GLY A 33 5.39 -4.22 -6.79
CA GLY A 33 3.93 -4.33 -6.93
C GLY A 33 3.26 -5.25 -5.91
N CYS A 34 3.97 -5.60 -4.82
CA CYS A 34 3.43 -6.48 -3.80
C CYS A 34 2.35 -5.75 -2.99
N HIS A 35 1.22 -6.42 -2.78
CA HIS A 35 0.14 -5.90 -1.97
C HIS A 35 0.56 -5.86 -0.49
N LEU A 36 0.56 -4.67 0.09
CA LEU A 36 0.96 -4.40 1.47
C LEU A 36 -0.25 -4.32 2.42
N GLY A 37 -1.41 -3.88 1.94
CA GLY A 37 -2.61 -3.79 2.76
C GLY A 37 -3.79 -3.12 2.06
N THR A 38 -4.96 -3.22 2.66
CA THR A 38 -6.20 -2.62 2.16
C THR A 38 -6.91 -1.87 3.28
N TYR A 39 -7.45 -0.69 3.01
CA TYR A 39 -8.30 0.06 3.95
C TYR A 39 -9.46 0.74 3.21
N ASN A 40 -10.55 1.04 3.91
CA ASN A 40 -11.66 1.83 3.38
C ASN A 40 -11.62 3.25 3.96
N GLU A 41 -11.96 4.25 3.16
CA GLU A 41 -12.04 5.65 3.62
C GLU A 41 -13.25 5.92 4.54
N HIS A 42 -14.21 4.99 4.58
CA HIS A 42 -15.41 5.04 5.42
C HIS A 42 -15.18 4.71 6.91
N ALA A 43 -13.93 4.46 7.33
CA ALA A 43 -13.57 4.22 8.72
C ALA A 43 -13.14 5.51 9.47
N ARG A 44 -13.84 6.63 9.23
CA ARG A 44 -13.67 7.89 9.98
C ARG A 44 -14.89 8.18 10.84
#